data_AF-A0AAQ4DRC5-F1
#
_entry.id   AF-A0AAQ4DRC5-F1
#
_cell.length_a   1.000
_cell.length_b   1.000
_cell.length_c   1.000
_cell.angle_alpha   90.00
_cell.angle_beta   90.00
_cell.angle_gamma   90.00
#
_symmetry.space_group_name_H-M   'P 1'
#
loop_
_entity.id
_entity.type
_entity.pdbx_description
1 polymer ?
#
loop_
_entity_poly.entity_id
_entity_poly.type
_entity_poly.pdbx_seq_one_letter_code
_entity_poly.pdbx_strand_id
1 'polypeptide(L)'
;MAVLWNWLPPRIAMLQPELVYSTNEHGSSLTNFYLRSESWEPTVLVVLTTREERFGAYCSTKWQERKQAYFGTGETFLFTFVPEPKRFAWVGVNSTQDVPHSCKLFLSANQRMIQIGAGYDTGELLRSYRGPGQ
;
A
#
# COMPACT_ATOMS: atom_id res chain seq x y z
N MET A 1 -10.23 14.17 4.89
CA MET A 1 -9.30 14.13 3.73
C MET A 1 -7.92 14.72 4.04
N ALA A 2 -7.76 15.70 4.94
CA ALA A 2 -6.45 16.31 5.25
C ALA A 2 -5.43 15.38 5.96
N VAL A 3 -5.90 14.36 6.69
CA VAL A 3 -5.04 13.55 7.57
C VAL A 3 -3.97 12.76 6.79
N LEU A 4 -4.32 12.19 5.63
CA LEU A 4 -3.35 11.42 4.84
C LEU A 4 -2.24 12.28 4.26
N TRP A 5 -2.55 13.52 3.83
CA TRP A 5 -1.53 14.43 3.30
C TRP A 5 -0.45 14.76 4.31
N ASN A 6 -0.78 14.81 5.60
CA ASN A 6 0.19 14.99 6.68
C ASN A 6 1.10 13.79 6.91
N TRP A 7 0.76 12.62 6.36
CA TRP A 7 1.53 11.39 6.51
C TRP A 7 2.45 11.10 5.33
N LEU A 8 2.22 11.72 4.19
CA LEU A 8 3.06 11.55 3.01
C LEU A 8 4.42 12.21 3.20
N PRO A 9 5.46 11.73 2.49
CA PRO A 9 6.72 12.47 2.43
C PRO A 9 6.48 13.91 1.93
N PRO A 10 7.15 14.93 2.50
CA PRO A 10 6.87 16.34 2.19
C PRO A 10 6.90 16.66 0.69
N ARG A 11 7.84 16.07 -0.05
CA ARG A 11 7.97 16.23 -1.51
C ARG A 11 6.74 15.73 -2.30
N ILE A 12 6.02 14.75 -1.76
CA ILE A 12 4.83 14.17 -2.38
C ILE A 12 3.58 14.95 -2.01
N ALA A 13 3.53 15.50 -0.80
CA ALA A 13 2.41 16.33 -0.35
C ALA A 13 2.25 17.63 -1.18
N MET A 14 3.27 18.01 -1.95
CA MET A 14 3.23 19.16 -2.87
C MET A 14 2.70 18.80 -4.27
N LEU A 15 2.50 17.51 -4.58
CA LEU A 15 2.01 17.05 -5.88
C LEU A 15 0.48 17.03 -5.92
N GLN A 16 -0.08 17.14 -7.13
CA GLN A 16 -1.52 16.97 -7.35
C GLN A 16 -1.86 15.47 -7.48
N PRO A 17 -2.79 14.93 -6.66
CA PRO A 17 -3.22 13.55 -6.81
C PRO A 17 -4.00 13.35 -8.11
N GLU A 18 -3.75 12.23 -8.78
CA GLU A 18 -4.52 11.76 -9.94
C GLU A 18 -5.11 10.38 -9.67
N LEU A 19 -6.36 10.16 -10.10
CA LEU A 19 -6.99 8.85 -10.03
C LEU A 19 -6.51 7.97 -11.18
N VAL A 20 -5.58 7.06 -10.90
CA VAL A 20 -5.02 6.16 -11.91
C VAL A 20 -5.85 4.89 -12.12
N TYR A 21 -6.57 4.45 -11.10
CA TYR A 21 -7.39 3.23 -11.11
C TYR A 21 -8.48 3.28 -10.04
N SER A 22 -9.64 2.70 -10.35
CA SER A 22 -10.78 2.53 -9.45
C SER A 22 -11.57 1.31 -9.91
N THR A 23 -12.03 0.47 -8.99
CA THR A 23 -12.84 -0.70 -9.32
C THR A 23 -14.18 -0.34 -9.95
N ASN A 24 -14.70 0.86 -9.65
CA ASN A 24 -15.98 1.34 -10.18
C ASN A 24 -15.90 1.77 -11.64
N GLU A 25 -14.74 2.29 -12.08
CA GLU A 25 -14.54 2.82 -13.43
C GLU A 25 -13.80 1.83 -14.35
N HIS A 26 -12.92 1.02 -13.77
CA HIS A 26 -11.93 0.23 -14.52
C HIS A 26 -12.11 -1.28 -14.32
N GLY A 27 -13.13 -1.72 -13.58
CA GLY A 27 -13.38 -3.10 -13.22
C GLY A 27 -12.45 -3.60 -12.10
N SER A 28 -12.74 -4.77 -11.55
CA SER A 28 -12.13 -5.29 -10.30
C SER A 28 -10.96 -6.26 -10.50
N SER A 29 -10.43 -6.41 -11.72
CA SER A 29 -9.33 -7.35 -11.98
C SER A 29 -7.97 -6.74 -11.66
N LEU A 30 -7.07 -7.55 -11.08
CA LEU A 30 -5.67 -7.16 -10.88
C LEU A 30 -4.94 -6.91 -12.21
N THR A 31 -5.38 -7.55 -13.30
CA THR A 31 -4.87 -7.26 -14.66
C THR A 31 -5.08 -5.78 -15.01
N ASN A 32 -6.30 -5.27 -14.83
CA ASN A 32 -6.62 -3.88 -15.16
C ASN A 32 -5.92 -2.91 -14.21
N PHE A 33 -5.78 -3.29 -12.94
CA PHE A 33 -4.98 -2.53 -11.99
C PHE A 33 -3.55 -2.34 -12.50
N TYR A 34 -2.82 -3.43 -12.77
CA TYR A 34 -1.42 -3.33 -13.21
C TYR A 34 -1.27 -2.63 -14.56
N LEU A 35 -2.14 -2.90 -15.52
CA LEU A 35 -2.12 -2.24 -16.84
C LEU A 35 -2.19 -0.70 -16.74
N ARG A 36 -2.86 -0.17 -15.72
CA ARG A 36 -3.02 1.28 -15.52
C ARG A 36 -2.01 1.87 -14.55
N SER A 37 -1.59 1.12 -13.53
CA SER A 37 -0.77 1.63 -12.43
C SER A 37 0.71 1.28 -12.51
N GLU A 38 1.15 0.41 -13.42
CA GLU A 38 2.52 -0.14 -13.38
C GLU A 38 3.64 0.89 -13.54
N SER A 39 3.40 1.98 -14.26
CA SER A 39 4.37 3.05 -14.52
C SER A 39 4.32 4.19 -13.50
N TRP A 40 3.34 4.19 -12.58
CA TRP A 40 3.13 5.27 -11.62
C TRP A 40 3.91 5.05 -10.33
N GLU A 41 4.56 6.12 -9.85
CA GLU A 41 5.14 6.18 -8.51
C GLU A 41 5.21 7.62 -7.96
N PRO A 42 5.07 7.79 -6.63
CA PRO A 42 4.51 6.80 -5.71
C PRO A 42 2.99 6.64 -5.95
N THR A 43 2.39 5.60 -5.36
CA THR A 43 0.93 5.41 -5.44
C THR A 43 0.30 5.31 -4.05
N VAL A 44 -0.95 5.74 -3.93
CA VAL A 44 -1.77 5.53 -2.74
C VAL A 44 -2.86 4.54 -3.10
N LEU A 45 -2.84 3.36 -2.46
CA LEU A 45 -3.91 2.39 -2.55
C LEU A 45 -4.92 2.65 -1.44
N VAL A 46 -6.19 2.83 -1.78
CA VAL A 46 -7.30 2.98 -0.83
C VAL A 46 -8.29 1.85 -1.03
N VAL A 47 -8.64 1.17 0.06
CA VAL A 47 -9.63 0.11 0.12
C VAL A 47 -10.80 0.58 0.96
N LEU A 48 -11.99 0.48 0.38
CA LEU A 48 -13.27 0.63 1.05
C LEU A 48 -13.93 -0.74 1.12
N THR A 49 -14.20 -1.24 2.33
CA THR A 49 -14.89 -2.53 2.52
C THR A 49 -16.40 -2.33 2.58
N THR A 50 -17.14 -3.43 2.46
CA THR A 50 -18.60 -3.46 2.64
C THR A 50 -19.02 -3.20 4.09
N ARG A 51 -18.08 -3.21 5.04
CA ARG A 51 -18.27 -2.84 6.44
C ARG A 51 -17.88 -1.39 6.74
N GLU A 52 -17.72 -0.57 5.70
CA GLU A 52 -17.34 0.85 5.78
C GLU A 52 -15.93 1.10 6.35
N GLU A 53 -15.10 0.06 6.46
CA GLU A 53 -13.70 0.22 6.82
C GLU A 53 -12.97 0.90 5.67
N ARG A 54 -12.13 1.88 6.02
CA ARG A 54 -11.34 2.67 5.06
C ARG A 54 -9.90 2.59 5.46
N PHE A 55 -9.11 1.83 4.71
CA PHE A 55 -7.70 1.63 4.96
C PHE A 55 -6.93 1.58 3.65
N GLY A 56 -5.61 1.48 3.73
CA GLY A 56 -4.80 1.48 2.54
C GLY A 56 -3.32 1.48 2.82
N ALA A 57 -2.58 1.80 1.77
CA ALA A 57 -1.13 1.89 1.82
C ALA A 57 -0.64 3.03 0.93
N TYR A 58 0.43 3.67 1.37
CA TYR A 58 1.30 4.43 0.50
C TYR A 58 2.40 3.48 0.00
N CYS A 59 2.47 3.31 -1.33
CA CYS A 59 3.42 2.43 -2.00
C CYS A 59 4.52 3.28 -2.63
N SER A 60 5.76 3.09 -2.20
CA SER A 60 6.85 3.99 -2.55
C SER A 60 7.45 3.77 -3.94
N THR A 61 7.13 2.66 -4.62
CA THR A 61 7.73 2.27 -5.91
C THR A 61 6.69 1.80 -6.91
N LYS A 62 7.05 1.85 -8.21
CA LYS A 62 6.26 1.30 -9.32
C LYS A 62 5.83 -0.15 -9.13
N TRP A 63 4.63 -0.49 -9.59
CA TRP A 63 4.14 -1.87 -9.59
C TRP A 63 4.80 -2.76 -10.65
N GLN A 64 5.50 -2.17 -11.62
CA GLN A 64 6.32 -2.92 -12.58
C GLN A 64 7.43 -3.75 -11.90
N GLU A 65 7.89 -3.32 -10.70
CA GLU A 65 8.92 -3.99 -9.90
C GLU A 65 8.48 -5.33 -9.28
N ARG A 66 7.18 -5.67 -9.37
CA ARG A 66 6.63 -6.96 -8.89
C ARG A 66 7.23 -8.22 -9.54
N LYS A 67 8.15 -8.06 -10.50
CA LYS A 67 8.98 -9.15 -11.02
C LYS A 67 9.89 -9.75 -9.93
N GLN A 68 10.20 -8.97 -8.90
CA GLN A 68 10.89 -9.40 -7.70
C GLN A 68 9.87 -9.96 -6.69
N ALA A 69 10.29 -10.95 -5.87
CA ALA A 69 9.42 -11.53 -4.85
C ALA A 69 8.92 -10.49 -3.83
N TYR A 70 9.82 -9.55 -3.47
CA TYR A 70 9.52 -8.38 -2.67
C TYR A 70 10.19 -7.16 -3.29
N PHE A 71 9.52 -6.01 -3.22
CA PHE A 71 9.99 -4.73 -3.74
C PHE A 71 9.49 -3.58 -2.84
N GLY A 72 9.87 -2.34 -3.16
CA GLY A 72 9.54 -1.16 -2.36
C GLY A 72 10.68 -0.70 -1.46
N THR A 73 10.42 0.38 -0.72
CA THR A 73 11.38 0.98 0.22
C THR A 73 10.73 1.22 1.59
N GLY A 74 11.55 1.58 2.57
CA GLY A 74 11.12 1.95 3.93
C GLY A 74 10.16 3.14 4.02
N GLU A 75 9.91 3.85 2.91
CA GLU A 75 8.87 4.89 2.85
C GLU A 75 7.47 4.30 2.70
N THR A 76 7.32 3.03 2.32
CA THR A 76 6.02 2.34 2.25
C THR A 76 5.43 2.25 3.66
N PHE A 77 4.16 2.61 3.80
CA PHE A 77 3.44 2.55 5.08
C PHE A 77 1.98 2.17 4.88
N LEU A 78 1.40 1.55 5.91
CA LEU A 78 -0.04 1.26 5.95
C LEU A 78 -0.77 2.38 6.70
N PHE A 79 -2.04 2.56 6.41
CA PHE A 79 -2.90 3.44 7.18
C PHE A 79 -4.32 2.90 7.28
N THR A 80 -5.02 3.34 8.31
CA THR A 80 -6.47 3.21 8.41
C THR A 80 -7.09 4.55 8.79
N PHE A 81 -8.32 4.81 8.37
CA PHE A 81 -9.17 5.93 8.80
C PHE A 81 -10.31 5.49 9.72
N VAL A 82 -10.69 4.21 9.68
CA VAL A 82 -11.80 3.62 10.43
C VAL A 82 -11.30 2.35 11.12
N PRO A 83 -11.49 2.17 12.44
CA PRO A 83 -12.30 2.99 13.35
C PRO A 83 -11.68 4.36 13.69
N GLU A 84 -10.35 4.47 13.67
CA GLU A 84 -9.64 5.72 13.96
C GLU A 84 -8.48 5.96 12.98
N PRO A 85 -8.21 7.21 12.58
CA PRO A 85 -7.07 7.53 11.74
C PRO A 85 -5.71 7.15 12.37
N LYS A 86 -5.01 6.18 11.78
CA LYS A 86 -3.69 5.73 12.23
C LYS A 86 -2.77 5.40 11.05
N ARG A 87 -1.50 5.79 11.19
CA ARG A 87 -0.40 5.44 10.29
C ARG A 87 0.49 4.37 10.92
N PHE A 88 0.84 3.36 10.13
CA PHE A 88 1.78 2.29 10.49
C PHE A 88 2.99 2.39 9.58
N ALA A 89 4.00 3.15 10.03
CA ALA A 89 5.26 3.30 9.32
C ALA A 89 6.12 2.04 9.46
N TRP A 90 7.07 1.88 8.53
CA TRP A 90 8.06 0.82 8.63
C TRP A 90 8.87 0.92 9.93
N VAL A 91 9.09 -0.23 10.57
CA VAL A 91 9.80 -0.35 11.86
C VAL A 91 11.23 0.21 11.81
N GLY A 92 11.86 0.25 10.63
CA GLY A 92 13.21 0.77 10.44
C GLY A 92 13.32 2.29 10.30
N VAL A 93 12.20 3.04 10.20
CA VAL A 93 12.24 4.50 9.92
C VAL A 93 13.05 5.30 10.94
N ASN A 94 13.02 4.91 12.21
CA ASN A 94 13.75 5.58 13.29
C ASN A 94 14.86 4.71 13.89
N SER A 95 15.21 3.59 13.24
CA SER A 95 16.26 2.70 13.73
C SER A 95 17.63 3.25 13.37
N THR A 96 18.52 3.37 14.36
CA THR A 96 19.93 3.67 14.14
C THR A 96 20.75 2.44 13.76
N GLN A 97 20.20 1.25 14.00
CA GLN A 97 20.80 -0.04 13.67
C GLN A 97 20.16 -0.65 12.43
N ASP A 98 20.91 -1.49 11.73
CA ASP A 98 20.34 -2.23 10.61
C ASP A 98 19.26 -3.20 11.11
N VAL A 99 18.12 -3.20 10.43
CA VAL A 99 17.01 -4.09 10.77
C VAL A 99 17.11 -5.41 10.01
N PRO A 100 16.63 -6.54 10.57
CA PRO A 100 16.64 -7.82 9.89
C PRO A 100 16.02 -7.76 8.50
N HIS A 101 16.49 -8.60 7.57
CA HIS A 101 15.96 -8.65 6.20
C HIS A 101 14.45 -8.93 6.18
N SER A 102 13.95 -9.72 7.13
CA SER A 102 12.51 -9.98 7.31
C SER A 102 11.68 -8.73 7.60
N CYS A 103 12.29 -7.64 8.08
CA CYS A 103 11.63 -6.36 8.29
C CYS A 103 11.64 -5.47 7.04
N LYS A 104 12.32 -5.87 5.95
CA LYS A 104 12.47 -5.10 4.70
C LYS A 104 11.53 -5.60 3.59
N LEU A 105 10.44 -6.27 3.96
CA LEU A 105 9.47 -6.88 3.04
C LEU A 105 8.25 -5.96 2.85
N PHE A 106 8.38 -4.98 1.95
CA PHE A 106 7.40 -3.89 1.81
C PHE A 106 6.22 -4.26 0.92
N LEU A 107 6.46 -4.62 -0.35
CA LEU A 107 5.43 -4.93 -1.34
C LEU A 107 5.74 -6.29 -1.97
N SER A 108 4.70 -7.09 -2.19
CA SER A 108 4.75 -8.32 -2.98
C SER A 108 3.44 -8.44 -3.75
N ALA A 109 3.51 -8.70 -5.05
CA ALA A 109 2.34 -8.63 -5.90
C ALA A 109 2.45 -9.61 -7.07
N ASN A 110 1.35 -10.25 -7.42
CA ASN A 110 1.24 -11.10 -8.60
C ASN A 110 -0.17 -11.01 -9.19
N GLN A 111 -0.47 -11.84 -10.19
CA GLN A 111 -1.76 -11.79 -10.88
C GLN A 111 -2.98 -12.15 -10.01
N ARG A 112 -2.75 -12.72 -8.81
CA ARG A 112 -3.78 -13.22 -7.90
C ARG A 112 -3.85 -12.45 -6.58
N MET A 113 -2.79 -11.77 -6.17
CA MET A 113 -2.75 -11.07 -4.88
C MET A 113 -1.83 -9.85 -4.90
N ILE A 114 -2.17 -8.90 -4.04
CA ILE A 114 -1.30 -7.81 -3.60
C ILE A 114 -1.12 -7.99 -2.09
N GLN A 115 0.11 -7.95 -1.62
CA GLN A 115 0.48 -8.01 -0.21
C GLN A 115 1.41 -6.83 0.10
N ILE A 116 1.12 -6.12 1.18
CA ILE A 116 1.91 -4.97 1.64
C ILE A 116 2.20 -5.17 3.13
N GLY A 117 3.46 -4.99 3.53
CA GLY A 117 3.92 -5.19 4.90
C GLY A 117 4.01 -6.66 5.29
N ALA A 118 4.88 -7.44 4.64
CA ALA A 118 5.03 -8.87 4.91
C ALA A 118 6.01 -9.20 6.05
N GLY A 119 6.65 -8.18 6.63
CA GLY A 119 7.58 -8.33 7.75
C GLY A 119 6.89 -8.13 9.10
N TYR A 120 6.95 -9.16 9.96
CA TYR A 120 6.53 -9.23 11.38
C TYR A 120 5.29 -8.39 11.83
N ASP A 121 4.26 -9.10 12.30
CA ASP A 121 3.06 -8.67 13.06
C ASP A 121 2.22 -7.48 12.58
N THR A 122 2.65 -6.70 11.58
CA THR A 122 1.87 -5.60 10.99
C THR A 122 1.14 -5.98 9.70
N GLY A 123 1.50 -7.12 9.12
CA GLY A 123 0.86 -7.68 7.92
C GLY A 123 -0.54 -8.25 8.13
N GLU A 124 -1.04 -8.34 9.38
CA GLU A 124 -2.40 -8.81 9.65
C GLU A 124 -3.47 -7.86 9.08
N LEU A 125 -3.18 -6.56 8.98
CA LEU A 125 -4.17 -5.57 8.55
C LEU A 125 -4.63 -5.76 7.08
N LEU A 126 -3.78 -6.29 6.21
CA LEU A 126 -4.10 -6.56 4.80
C LEU A 126 -4.36 -8.03 4.49
N ARG A 127 -3.87 -8.96 5.32
CA ARG A 127 -4.20 -10.39 5.19
C ARG A 127 -5.67 -10.68 5.46
N SER A 128 -6.39 -9.77 6.12
CA SER A 128 -7.83 -9.88 6.37
C SER A 128 -8.70 -9.65 5.12
N TYR A 129 -8.19 -9.07 4.04
CA TYR A 129 -8.94 -8.94 2.78
C TYR A 129 -8.76 -10.18 1.90
N ARG A 130 -9.40 -11.30 2.28
CA ARG A 130 -9.79 -12.33 1.32
C ARG A 130 -10.97 -11.79 0.53
N GLY A 131 -10.88 -11.78 -0.81
CA GLY A 131 -12.02 -11.47 -1.67
C GLY A 131 -13.23 -12.35 -1.32
N PRO A 132 -14.46 -11.93 -1.67
CA PRO A 132 -15.65 -12.71 -1.37
C PRO A 132 -15.56 -14.08 -2.07
N GLY A 133 -15.29 -15.13 -1.30
CA GLY A 133 -15.15 -16.50 -1.82
C GLY A 133 -14.13 -17.38 -1.10
N GLN A 134 -14.23 -17.51 0.22
CA GLN A 134 -13.95 -18.75 0.97
C GLN A 134 -14.45 -18.63 2.41
#